data_AF-A0A2V8MDR5-F1
#
_entry.id   AF-A0A2V8MDR5-F1
#
_cell.length_a   1.000
_cell.length_b   1.000
_cell.length_c   1.000
_cell.angle_alpha   90.00
_cell.angle_beta   90.00
_cell.angle_gamma   90.00
#
_symmetry.space_group_name_H-M   'P 1'
#
loop_
_entity.id
_entity.type
_entity.pdbx_description
1 polymer ?
#
loop_
_entity_poly.entity_id
_entity_poly.type
_entity_poly.pdbx_seq_one_letter_code
_entity_poly.pdbx_strand_id
1 'polypeptide(L)'
;MSQIRYATYWGGSSAEEMTVLSGDGANGWFIGGWTSSPDFPVSNAVQAQYGGGPDDGFLLHYNANGNIHQSTFFGGSGSDRILSLTSAGPFQASLGGRT
;
A
#
# COMPACT_ATOMS: atom_id res chain seq x y z
N MET A 1 -27.22 -13.65 -1.02
CA MET A 1 -26.26 -13.93 0.07
C MET A 1 -24.98 -13.17 -0.21
N SER A 2 -24.46 -12.40 0.75
CA SER A 2 -23.12 -11.82 0.69
C SER A 2 -22.17 -12.77 1.43
N GLN A 3 -21.07 -13.17 0.80
CA GLN A 3 -20.05 -14.05 1.39
C GLN A 3 -18.69 -13.39 1.26
N ILE A 4 -17.90 -13.39 2.33
CA ILE A 4 -16.50 -12.92 2.31
C ILE A 4 -15.68 -13.91 1.48
N ARG A 5 -15.05 -13.42 0.40
CA ARG A 5 -14.18 -14.24 -0.45
C ARG A 5 -12.76 -14.31 0.08
N TYR A 6 -12.26 -13.21 0.65
CA TYR A 6 -10.91 -13.10 1.19
C TYR A 6 -10.89 -12.14 2.37
N ALA A 7 -10.15 -12.50 3.42
CA ALA A 7 -9.77 -11.63 4.52
C ALA A 7 -8.34 -12.02 4.93
N THR A 8 -7.46 -11.04 5.08
CA THR A 8 -6.08 -11.24 5.52
C THR A 8 -5.66 -10.06 6.39
N TYR A 9 -4.64 -10.27 7.21
CA TYR A 9 -3.96 -9.20 7.94
C TYR A 9 -2.66 -8.86 7.20
N TRP A 10 -2.42 -7.56 6.99
CA TRP A 10 -1.22 -7.07 6.30
C TRP A 10 -0.69 -5.82 6.99
N GLY A 11 0.27 -6.01 7.89
CA GLY A 11 0.83 -4.99 8.76
C GLY A 11 2.08 -5.50 9.47
N GLY A 12 2.79 -4.61 10.15
CA GLY A 12 4.00 -4.92 10.90
C GLY A 12 3.80 -4.83 12.40
N SER A 13 4.86 -4.47 13.12
CA SER A 13 4.92 -4.44 14.58
C SER A 13 4.26 -3.22 15.24
N SER A 14 3.88 -2.21 14.47
CA SER A 14 3.41 -0.89 14.94
C SER A 14 2.07 -0.52 14.28
N ALA A 15 1.81 0.79 14.12
CA ALA A 15 0.56 1.27 13.56
C ALA A 15 0.58 1.26 12.03
N GLU A 16 -0.55 0.86 11.44
CA GLU A 16 -0.86 1.06 10.03
C GLU A 16 -2.25 1.68 9.89
N GLU A 17 -2.39 2.59 8.94
CA GLU A 17 -3.70 3.08 8.53
C GLU A 17 -3.81 3.04 7.02
N MET A 18 -4.84 2.34 6.53
CA MET A 18 -5.26 2.41 5.14
C MET A 18 -6.07 3.68 4.92
N THR A 19 -5.59 4.55 4.05
CA THR A 19 -6.23 5.83 3.74
C THR A 19 -7.00 5.80 2.43
N VAL A 20 -6.57 4.94 1.49
CA VAL A 20 -7.13 4.93 0.14
C VAL A 20 -7.08 3.54 -0.50
N LEU A 21 -8.12 3.22 -1.27
CA LEU A 21 -8.23 2.01 -2.08
C LEU A 21 -8.74 2.38 -3.48
N SER A 22 -8.13 1.79 -4.50
CA SER A 22 -8.50 1.98 -5.91
C SER A 22 -8.36 0.69 -6.70
N GLY A 23 -9.22 0.46 -7.69
CA GLY A 23 -9.09 -0.69 -8.59
C GLY A 23 -7.90 -0.51 -9.53
N ASP A 24 -7.20 -1.60 -9.84
CA ASP A 24 -6.04 -1.57 -10.75
C ASP A 24 -6.41 -1.59 -12.25
N GLY A 25 -7.71 -1.65 -12.57
CA GLY A 25 -8.22 -1.77 -13.95
C GLY A 25 -8.19 -3.19 -14.54
N ALA A 26 -7.77 -4.19 -13.76
CA ALA A 26 -7.59 -5.59 -14.17
C ALA A 26 -8.10 -6.59 -13.10
N ASN A 27 -9.13 -6.20 -12.34
CA ASN A 27 -9.72 -6.94 -11.20
C ASN A 27 -8.82 -7.12 -9.98
N GLY A 28 -7.67 -6.45 -9.94
CA GLY A 28 -6.87 -6.23 -8.74
C GLY A 28 -7.16 -4.88 -8.08
N TRP A 29 -6.41 -4.60 -7.02
CA TRP A 29 -6.64 -3.46 -6.13
C TRP A 29 -5.31 -2.87 -5.67
N PHE A 30 -5.21 -1.56 -5.76
CA PHE A 30 -4.20 -0.76 -5.09
C PHE A 30 -4.75 -0.27 -3.76
N ILE A 31 -3.94 -0.42 -2.73
CA ILE A 31 -4.21 0.02 -1.37
C ILE A 31 -3.06 0.92 -0.97
N GLY A 32 -3.38 2.11 -0.50
CA GLY A 32 -2.43 3.12 -0.04
C GLY A 32 -2.73 3.51 1.39
N GLY A 33 -1.68 3.91 2.10
CA GLY A 33 -1.78 4.28 3.50
C GLY A 33 -0.47 4.77 4.04
N TRP A 34 -0.37 4.73 5.36
CA TRP A 34 0.87 4.96 6.07
C TRP A 34 1.09 3.86 7.11
N THR A 35 2.36 3.61 7.42
CA THR A 35 2.80 2.66 8.44
C THR A 35 3.91 3.29 9.26
N SER A 36 3.94 3.03 10.56
CA SER A 36 5.07 3.33 11.43
C SER A 36 5.89 2.08 11.76
N SER A 37 5.69 1.00 10.99
CA SER A 37 6.30 -0.31 11.21
C SER A 37 7.51 -0.50 10.29
N PRO A 38 8.74 -0.56 10.84
CA PRO A 38 9.94 -0.84 10.04
C PRO A 38 9.95 -2.24 9.42
N ASP A 39 9.13 -3.15 9.95
CA ASP A 39 8.96 -4.54 9.53
C ASP A 39 7.68 -4.77 8.71
N PHE A 40 7.06 -3.71 8.16
CA PHE A 40 5.90 -3.84 7.28
C PHE A 40 6.22 -4.79 6.10
N PRO A 41 5.35 -5.79 5.80
CA PRO A 41 5.65 -6.77 4.77
C PRO A 41 5.70 -6.17 3.35
N VAL A 42 6.88 -6.25 2.73
CA VAL A 42 7.15 -5.78 1.36
C VAL A 42 7.39 -6.93 0.39
N SER A 43 7.09 -6.72 -0.89
CA SER A 43 7.24 -7.71 -1.96
C SER A 43 7.38 -7.01 -3.30
N ASN A 44 8.38 -7.36 -4.12
CA ASN A 44 8.68 -6.65 -5.38
C ASN A 44 8.77 -5.12 -5.21
N ALA A 45 9.38 -4.69 -4.10
CA ALA A 45 9.34 -3.32 -3.64
C ALA A 45 10.27 -2.40 -4.43
N VAL A 46 9.82 -1.17 -4.68
CA VAL A 46 10.70 -0.10 -5.19
C VAL A 46 11.58 0.43 -4.06
N GLN A 47 10.98 0.63 -2.88
CA GLN A 47 11.64 0.94 -1.62
C GLN A 47 11.33 -0.17 -0.63
N ALA A 48 12.32 -1.03 -0.38
CA ALA A 48 12.17 -2.20 0.47
C ALA A 48 12.42 -1.92 1.97
N GLN A 49 12.87 -0.72 2.31
CA GLN A 49 13.20 -0.33 3.68
C GLN A 49 12.40 0.91 4.09
N TYR A 50 12.00 0.92 5.35
CA TYR A 50 11.46 2.08 6.01
C TYR A 50 12.48 3.24 5.96
N GLY A 51 12.10 4.35 5.34
CA GLY A 51 12.88 5.55 5.14
C GLY A 51 13.21 6.30 6.42
N GLY A 52 12.41 6.10 7.48
CA GLY A 52 12.63 6.68 8.80
C GLY A 52 11.46 7.56 9.25
N GLY A 53 11.73 8.49 10.17
CA GLY A 53 10.68 9.39 10.66
C GLY A 53 9.54 8.70 11.43
N PRO A 54 8.46 9.44 11.74
CA PRO A 54 7.30 8.91 12.46
C PRO A 54 6.43 7.92 11.66
N ASP A 55 6.31 8.10 10.34
CA ASP A 55 5.53 7.22 9.46
C ASP A 55 5.99 7.34 8.01
N ASP A 56 5.94 6.21 7.29
CA ASP A 56 6.14 6.12 5.85
C ASP A 56 4.86 5.73 5.12
N GLY A 57 4.73 6.21 3.89
CA GLY A 57 3.69 5.75 2.99
C GLY A 57 3.92 4.29 2.62
N PHE A 58 2.84 3.53 2.42
CA PHE A 58 2.94 2.23 1.78
C PHE A 58 1.96 2.11 0.63
N LEU A 59 2.36 1.34 -0.38
CA LEU A 59 1.49 0.88 -1.46
C LEU A 59 1.48 -0.64 -1.46
N LEU A 60 0.28 -1.21 -1.48
CA LEU A 60 0.03 -2.63 -1.60
C LEU A 60 -0.86 -2.89 -2.82
N HIS A 61 -0.41 -3.75 -3.73
CA HIS A 61 -1.11 -4.12 -4.95
C HIS A 61 -1.45 -5.60 -4.93
N TYR A 62 -2.74 -5.90 -4.85
CA TYR A 62 -3.27 -7.25 -5.04
C TYR A 62 -3.66 -7.44 -6.50
N ASN A 63 -3.32 -8.59 -7.06
CA ASN A 63 -3.84 -9.01 -8.36
C ASN A 63 -5.25 -9.63 -8.24
N ALA A 64 -5.85 -9.96 -9.38
CA ALA A 64 -7.19 -10.56 -9.47
C ALA A 64 -7.37 -11.89 -8.70
N ASN A 65 -6.27 -12.59 -8.40
CA ASN A 65 -6.30 -13.85 -7.66
C ASN A 65 -6.18 -13.65 -6.13
N GLY A 66 -6.08 -12.39 -5.67
CA GLY A 66 -5.85 -12.07 -4.26
C GLY A 66 -4.40 -12.26 -3.81
N ASN A 67 -3.46 -12.50 -4.74
CA ASN A 67 -2.04 -12.58 -4.45
C ASN A 67 -1.40 -11.20 -4.57
N ILE A 68 -0.31 -10.99 -3.84
CA ILE A 68 0.41 -9.71 -3.85
C ILE A 68 1.30 -9.65 -5.08
N HIS A 69 1.07 -8.61 -5.87
CA HIS A 69 1.92 -8.27 -7.01
C HIS A 69 3.07 -7.35 -6.58
N GLN A 70 2.77 -6.34 -5.75
CA GLN A 70 3.74 -5.40 -5.21
C GLN A 70 3.34 -4.91 -3.82
N SER A 71 4.31 -4.72 -2.95
CA SER A 71 4.19 -4.03 -1.66
C SER A 71 5.48 -3.26 -1.41
N THR A 72 5.39 -1.94 -1.20
CA THR A 72 6.57 -1.05 -1.09
C THR A 72 6.30 0.08 -0.12
N PHE A 73 7.37 0.59 0.49
CA PHE A 73 7.35 1.88 1.17
C PHE A 73 7.43 3.05 0.18
N PHE A 74 7.11 4.23 0.68
CA PHE A 74 7.32 5.54 0.07
C PHE A 74 7.54 6.56 1.20
N GLY A 75 8.80 6.92 1.46
CA GLY A 75 9.09 7.95 2.45
C GLY A 75 10.56 8.10 2.81
N GLY A 76 10.85 9.02 3.74
CA GLY A 76 12.18 9.41 4.18
C GLY A 76 12.23 9.71 5.67
N SER A 77 12.93 10.76 6.08
CA SER A 77 13.01 11.12 7.51
C SER A 77 11.76 11.82 8.06
N GLY A 78 10.76 12.06 7.21
CA GLY A 78 9.57 12.86 7.48
C GLY A 78 8.37 12.02 7.91
N SER A 79 7.20 12.67 7.93
CA SER A 79 5.91 11.97 7.97
C SER A 79 5.41 11.91 6.54
N ASP A 80 5.57 10.74 5.95
CA ASP A 80 5.26 10.47 4.55
C ASP A 80 3.96 9.67 4.50
N ARG A 81 2.94 10.19 3.81
CA ARG A 81 1.63 9.53 3.76
C ARG A 81 1.02 9.59 2.38
N ILE A 82 0.58 8.43 1.89
CA ILE A 82 -0.25 8.34 0.69
C ILE A 82 -1.69 8.65 1.13
N LEU A 83 -2.31 9.66 0.52
CA LEU A 83 -3.67 10.10 0.84
C LEU A 83 -4.64 9.94 -0.34
N SER A 84 -4.09 9.81 -1.54
CA SER A 84 -4.86 9.62 -2.76
C SER A 84 -4.15 8.64 -3.69
N LEU A 85 -4.96 7.78 -4.30
CA LEU A 85 -4.58 6.87 -5.36
C LEU A 85 -5.58 7.05 -6.49
N THR A 86 -5.08 7.25 -7.70
CA THR A 86 -5.91 7.13 -8.90
C THR A 86 -5.26 6.13 -9.84
N SER A 87 -6.08 5.27 -10.46
CA SER A 87 -5.58 4.39 -11.50
C SER A 87 -5.48 5.17 -12.81
N ALA A 88 -4.28 5.22 -13.37
CA ALA A 88 -4.01 5.85 -14.67
C ALA A 88 -4.27 4.88 -15.84
N GLY A 89 -4.55 3.60 -15.55
CA GLY A 89 -4.79 2.52 -16.49
C GLY A 89 -4.56 1.15 -15.85
N PRO A 90 -4.62 0.06 -16.63
CA PRO A 90 -4.32 -1.28 -16.12
C PRO A 90 -2.94 -1.33 -15.49
N PHE A 91 -2.87 -1.73 -14.21
CA PHE A 91 -1.65 -1.85 -13.41
C PHE A 91 -0.87 -0.55 -13.20
N GLN A 92 -1.48 0.62 -13.42
CA GLN A 92 -0.83 1.92 -13.24
C GLN A 92 -1.55 2.73 -12.17
N ALA A 93 -0.83 3.12 -11.12
CA ALA A 93 -1.32 4.01 -10.07
C ALA A 93 -0.55 5.33 -10.06
N SER A 94 -1.25 6.44 -9.85
CA SER A 94 -0.66 7.72 -9.48
C SER A 94 -0.94 7.99 -8.01
N LEU A 95 0.12 8.35 -7.28
CA LEU A 95 0.11 8.60 -5.84
C LEU A 95 0.00 10.11 -5.59
N GLY A 96 -0.89 10.51 -4.69
CA GLY A 96 -0.96 11.87 -4.15
C GLY A 96 -0.83 11.84 -2.62
N GLY A 97 -0.01 12.74 -2.06
CA GLY A 97 0.28 12.74 -0.63
C GLY A 97 1.24 13.85 -0.21
N ARG A 98 1.59 13.87 1.09
CA ARG A 98 2.69 14.67 1.61
C ARG A 98 3.91 13.77 1.76
N THR A 99 5.05 14.26 1.28
CA THR A 99 6.40 13.72 1.46
C THR A 99 7.27 14.80 2.07
#